data_AF-A0A8C5MLD9-F1
#
_entry.id   AF-A0A8C5MLD9-F1
#
_cell.length_a   1.000
_cell.length_b   1.000
_cell.length_c   1.000
_cell.angle_alpha   90.00
_cell.angle_beta   90.00
_cell.angle_gamma   90.00
#
_symmetry.space_group_name_H-M   'P 1'
#
loop_
_entity.id
_entity.type
_entity.pdbx_description
1 polymer ?
#
loop_
_entity_poly.entity_id
_entity_poly.type
_entity_poly.pdbx_seq_one_letter_code
_entity_poly.pdbx_strand_id
1 'polypeptide(L)'
;MGKKKAAGGLGRALIKERTRSQRGLRGTDSWLHTSELNDGYDWGRLNLQSVTEQSSIDDFLATAELAGTEFVAEKLNIRFVPAEARTGLLTSEETQRINQLQEENKQFLCIPRRPYWDENTSAEVLKQSEREKFLEWRRQLVKLEEEQKLILTPFERNLDFWRQLWRVIERSDVVVQIVDSRNPLLFRCQDLERYVKEVSSHKENIILINKADLLTQEQRKSWAEFFQTEGIKVVFWSALAEGQRLAADTKDDMAQDREESTDEEDSDDEICDTPIGKSPTLENEELCDTSDEYEDCEEDEGWQTCSEEAEDEPVAVGQESERLQDAVICNDSHLVQSDELLEIFKSIHNGQRIKSEQITVGLVGYPNVGKSSTINTILGNKKVSVSATPGHTKHFQTLYVEPELCLCDCPGLVMPSFVSTKAEMICSGILPIDQMRDHVPPISLIAQRIPRHVLETVYGINIIRPREDEDQDRAPTAEELLSAYGYMRGFMTAHGQPDQPRSARYILKDYVIVRNVLKRSNAQCCHLSHWSG
;
A
#
# COMPACT_ATOMS: atom_id res chain seq x y z
N MET A 1 2.72 -5.08 68.63
CA MET A 1 1.40 -5.54 68.16
C MET A 1 1.28 -5.18 66.68
N GLY A 2 0.91 -6.01 65.72
CA GLY A 2 0.58 -7.43 65.64
C GLY A 2 0.72 -7.86 64.17
N LYS A 3 1.23 -9.07 63.93
CA LYS A 3 1.31 -9.70 62.61
C LYS A 3 -0.09 -10.17 62.19
N LYS A 4 -0.57 -9.81 60.98
CA LYS A 4 -1.69 -10.51 60.32
C LYS A 4 -1.16 -11.47 59.26
N LYS A 5 -1.50 -12.75 59.44
CA LYS A 5 -1.22 -13.89 58.57
C LYS A 5 -2.03 -13.78 57.27
N ALA A 6 -1.41 -14.10 56.14
CA ALA A 6 -2.09 -14.37 54.87
C ALA A 6 -2.81 -15.72 54.95
N ALA A 7 -4.12 -15.73 54.74
CA ALA A 7 -4.93 -16.94 54.57
C ALA A 7 -4.97 -17.33 53.08
N GLY A 8 -4.88 -18.63 52.82
CA GLY A 8 -4.53 -19.23 51.53
C GLY A 8 -5.53 -19.06 50.38
N GLY A 9 -4.97 -18.90 49.18
CA GLY A 9 -5.66 -18.84 47.88
C GLY A 9 -6.02 -20.20 47.26
N LEU A 10 -6.43 -21.18 48.08
CA LEU A 10 -6.86 -22.50 47.57
C LEU A 10 -8.18 -22.41 46.78
N GLY A 11 -9.09 -21.49 47.15
CA GLY A 11 -10.36 -21.31 46.44
C GLY A 11 -10.22 -20.75 45.03
N ARG A 12 -9.24 -19.85 44.79
CA ARG A 12 -8.99 -19.27 43.46
C ARG A 12 -8.31 -20.24 42.49
N ALA A 13 -7.49 -21.16 43.00
CA ALA A 13 -6.84 -22.18 42.19
C ALA A 13 -7.85 -23.23 41.67
N LEU A 14 -8.76 -23.69 42.54
CA LEU A 14 -9.79 -24.69 42.19
C LEU A 14 -10.84 -24.17 41.20
N ILE A 15 -11.18 -22.87 41.27
CA ILE A 15 -12.11 -22.26 40.29
C ILE A 15 -11.46 -22.17 38.91
N LYS A 16 -10.16 -21.82 38.83
CA LYS A 16 -9.41 -21.76 37.56
C LYS A 16 -9.27 -23.13 36.90
N GLU A 17 -9.07 -24.18 37.69
CA GLU A 17 -8.94 -25.55 37.19
C GLU A 17 -10.28 -26.07 36.65
N ARG A 18 -11.40 -25.80 37.34
CA ARG A 18 -12.74 -26.22 36.88
C ARG A 18 -13.18 -25.55 35.57
N THR A 19 -12.82 -24.28 35.36
CA THR A 19 -13.07 -23.60 34.06
C THR A 19 -12.18 -24.09 32.92
N ARG A 20 -11.02 -24.67 33.21
CA ARG A 20 -10.11 -25.22 32.20
C ARG A 20 -10.57 -26.60 31.72
N SER A 21 -11.09 -27.42 32.64
CA SER A 21 -11.61 -28.76 32.35
C SER A 21 -12.90 -28.78 31.52
N GLN A 22 -13.68 -27.70 31.52
CA GLN A 22 -14.87 -27.57 30.66
C GLN A 22 -14.58 -27.05 29.24
N ARG A 23 -13.34 -26.63 28.94
CA ARG A 23 -12.94 -26.14 27.60
C ARG A 23 -12.25 -27.17 26.72
N GLY A 24 -11.92 -28.34 27.25
CA GLY A 24 -11.35 -29.44 26.46
C GLY A 24 -12.43 -30.43 26.07
N LEU A 25 -13.23 -30.10 25.04
CA LEU A 25 -14.08 -30.99 24.21
C LEU A 25 -15.09 -30.13 23.43
N ARG A 26 -14.60 -29.31 22.47
CA ARG A 26 -15.42 -28.88 21.33
C ARG A 26 -14.56 -29.03 20.08
N GLY A 27 -15.06 -29.85 19.16
CA GLY A 27 -14.38 -30.27 17.95
C GLY A 27 -13.94 -29.10 17.09
N THR A 28 -12.82 -29.30 16.42
CA THR A 28 -12.23 -28.43 15.40
C THR A 28 -12.98 -28.57 14.08
N ASP A 29 -14.29 -28.36 14.11
CA ASP A 29 -15.13 -28.27 12.92
C ASP A 29 -16.25 -27.27 13.20
N SER A 30 -16.63 -26.56 12.13
CA SER A 30 -17.66 -25.54 12.05
C SER A 30 -17.19 -24.08 12.16
N TRP A 31 -17.05 -23.49 10.96
CA TRP A 31 -17.47 -22.14 10.52
C TRP A 31 -16.37 -21.39 9.75
N LEU A 32 -15.99 -21.99 8.63
CA LEU A 32 -15.56 -21.26 7.44
C LEU A 32 -16.84 -20.74 6.77
N HIS A 33 -16.87 -19.44 6.46
CA HIS A 33 -18.00 -18.69 5.88
C HIS A 33 -18.97 -18.08 6.90
N THR A 34 -18.61 -16.92 7.44
CA THR A 34 -19.42 -15.70 7.42
C THR A 34 -18.56 -14.54 7.91
N SER A 35 -18.67 -13.43 7.20
CA SER A 35 -18.17 -12.11 7.59
C SER A 35 -19.14 -11.49 8.58
N GLU A 36 -18.56 -10.86 9.61
CA GLU A 36 -19.17 -9.90 10.55
C GLU A 36 -19.72 -10.41 11.89
N LEU A 37 -19.50 -9.57 12.92
CA LEU A 37 -20.01 -9.57 14.29
C LEU A 37 -19.32 -10.47 15.34
N ASN A 38 -18.10 -10.08 15.75
CA ASN A 38 -17.75 -9.92 17.18
C ASN A 38 -16.39 -9.21 17.34
N ASP A 39 -16.40 -7.94 17.74
CA ASP A 39 -15.20 -7.17 18.13
C ASP A 39 -14.73 -7.55 19.55
N GLY A 40 -14.54 -8.84 19.76
CA GLY A 40 -13.94 -9.42 20.95
C GLY A 40 -12.45 -9.64 20.77
N TYR A 41 -11.68 -9.28 21.80
CA TYR A 41 -10.22 -9.42 21.93
C TYR A 41 -9.80 -10.92 21.95
N ASP A 42 -9.89 -11.62 20.82
CA ASP A 42 -9.58 -13.06 20.72
C ASP A 42 -8.20 -13.34 20.09
N TRP A 43 -7.40 -14.08 20.86
CA TRP A 43 -6.04 -14.58 20.55
C TRP A 43 -5.97 -15.62 19.41
N GLY A 44 -7.00 -15.70 18.56
CA GLY A 44 -7.11 -16.62 17.42
C GLY A 44 -7.02 -15.95 16.04
N ARG A 45 -6.97 -14.61 15.97
CA ARG A 45 -6.63 -13.93 14.71
C ARG A 45 -5.14 -14.12 14.45
N LEU A 46 -4.78 -14.66 13.28
CA LEU A 46 -3.45 -14.44 12.71
C LEU A 46 -3.24 -12.93 12.69
N ASN A 47 -2.45 -12.40 13.63
CA ASN A 47 -2.00 -11.02 13.60
C ASN A 47 -1.08 -10.89 12.40
N LEU A 48 -1.68 -10.71 11.21
CA LEU A 48 -1.00 -10.48 9.96
C LEU A 48 -0.23 -9.17 10.09
N GLN A 49 1.04 -9.32 10.46
CA GLN A 49 2.02 -8.25 10.51
C GLN A 49 2.91 -8.42 9.28
N SER A 50 3.02 -7.35 8.49
CA SER A 50 3.98 -7.29 7.40
C SER A 50 5.39 -7.29 7.98
N VAL A 51 6.28 -8.08 7.39
CA VAL A 51 7.64 -8.27 7.86
C VAL A 51 8.59 -8.04 6.69
N THR A 52 8.99 -6.77 6.53
CA THR A 52 9.85 -6.32 5.43
C THR A 52 11.32 -6.21 5.86
N GLU A 53 11.60 -5.86 7.12
CA GLU A 53 12.96 -5.83 7.70
C GLU A 53 13.00 -6.65 9.00
N GLN A 54 14.00 -7.53 9.13
CA GLN A 54 14.29 -8.29 10.34
C GLN A 54 15.77 -8.21 10.69
N SER A 55 16.10 -8.36 11.97
CA SER A 55 17.48 -8.59 12.37
C SER A 55 17.95 -9.97 11.87
N SER A 56 19.25 -10.17 11.69
CA SER A 56 19.79 -11.45 11.21
C SER A 56 19.41 -12.63 12.09
N ILE A 57 19.22 -12.40 13.39
CA ILE A 57 18.79 -13.45 14.33
C ILE A 57 17.30 -13.74 14.21
N ASP A 58 16.45 -12.71 14.10
CA ASP A 58 15.01 -12.91 13.93
C ASP A 58 14.71 -13.62 12.60
N ASP A 59 15.47 -13.28 11.57
CA ASP A 59 15.37 -13.91 10.25
C ASP A 59 15.78 -15.39 10.27
N PHE A 60 16.85 -15.70 11.01
CA PHE A 60 17.28 -17.08 11.24
C PHE A 60 16.19 -17.88 11.98
N LEU A 61 15.63 -17.32 13.05
CA LEU A 61 14.57 -17.96 13.84
C LEU A 61 13.30 -18.18 13.00
N ALA A 62 12.87 -17.18 12.24
CA ALA A 62 11.70 -17.29 11.37
C ALA A 62 11.91 -18.34 10.26
N THR A 63 13.12 -18.43 9.72
CA THR A 63 13.47 -19.44 8.71
C THR A 63 13.47 -20.84 9.30
N ALA A 64 13.98 -21.01 10.52
CA ALA A 64 13.97 -22.28 11.24
C ALA A 64 12.53 -22.75 11.59
N GLU A 65 11.67 -21.82 12.00
CA GLU A 65 10.26 -22.09 12.26
C GLU A 65 9.53 -22.55 10.99
N LEU A 66 9.74 -21.86 9.86
CA LEU A 66 9.16 -22.27 8.58
C LEU A 66 9.66 -23.64 8.10
N ALA A 67 10.91 -23.99 8.41
CA ALA A 67 11.49 -25.29 8.09
C ALA A 67 11.04 -26.42 9.05
N GLY A 68 10.32 -26.09 10.13
CA GLY A 68 9.87 -27.06 11.14
C GLY A 68 11.02 -27.68 11.94
N THR A 69 12.16 -27.00 12.02
CA THR A 69 13.36 -27.50 12.71
C THR A 69 13.54 -26.77 14.04
N GLU A 70 13.48 -27.50 15.15
CA GLU A 70 13.89 -27.01 16.46
C GLU A 70 15.43 -27.08 16.57
N PHE A 71 16.11 -25.94 16.58
CA PHE A 71 17.55 -25.88 16.84
C PHE A 71 17.82 -25.56 18.31
N VAL A 72 18.66 -26.38 18.95
CA VAL A 72 19.38 -25.97 20.16
C VAL A 72 20.59 -25.19 19.70
N ALA A 73 20.63 -23.89 19.97
CA ALA A 73 21.76 -23.03 19.61
C ALA A 73 22.99 -23.40 20.46
N GLU A 74 23.82 -24.32 19.98
CA GLU A 74 25.19 -24.44 20.47
C GLU A 74 25.99 -23.23 19.96
N LYS A 75 26.62 -22.48 20.87
CA LYS A 75 27.42 -21.27 20.57
C LYS A 75 28.71 -21.60 19.80
N LEU A 76 28.62 -22.12 18.59
CA LEU A 76 29.79 -22.37 17.75
C LEU A 76 29.56 -21.78 16.36
N ASN A 77 30.52 -20.94 15.96
CA ASN A 77 30.65 -20.24 14.68
C ASN A 77 29.75 -19.02 14.44
N ILE A 78 30.05 -17.94 15.15
CA ILE A 78 29.64 -16.59 14.75
C ILE A 78 30.47 -16.20 13.51
N ARG A 79 29.86 -16.26 12.32
CA ARG A 79 30.45 -15.67 11.11
C ARG A 79 30.06 -14.19 11.09
N PHE A 80 31.04 -13.31 11.31
CA PHE A 80 30.82 -11.87 11.14
C PHE A 80 30.64 -11.59 9.65
N VAL A 81 29.41 -11.30 9.24
CA VAL A 81 29.17 -10.62 7.95
C VAL A 81 29.45 -9.14 8.22
N PRO A 82 30.49 -8.54 7.63
CA PRO A 82 30.71 -7.12 7.78
C PRO A 82 29.47 -6.40 7.22
N ALA A 83 28.86 -5.56 8.04
CA ALA A 83 27.82 -4.64 7.59
C ALA A 83 28.50 -3.53 6.79
N GLU A 84 29.02 -3.86 5.62
CA GLU A 84 29.35 -2.89 4.57
C GLU A 84 28.03 -2.39 3.98
N ALA A 85 27.19 -1.81 4.83
CA ALA A 85 26.09 -1.01 4.37
C ALA A 85 26.74 0.13 3.58
N ARG A 86 26.43 0.20 2.29
CA ARG A 86 26.73 1.35 1.42
C ARG A 86 26.03 2.57 2.03
N THR A 87 26.68 3.14 3.05
CA THR A 87 26.22 4.23 3.90
C THR A 87 26.77 5.50 3.28
N GLY A 88 26.30 5.78 2.08
CA GLY A 88 26.80 6.88 1.27
C GLY A 88 25.98 7.01 -0.01
N LEU A 89 25.97 8.22 -0.56
CA LEU A 89 25.51 8.45 -1.92
C LEU A 89 26.51 7.79 -2.86
N LEU A 90 25.99 6.98 -3.79
CA LEU A 90 26.82 6.34 -4.81
C LEU A 90 27.37 7.40 -5.76
N THR A 91 28.61 7.24 -6.18
CA THR A 91 29.15 8.03 -7.29
C THR A 91 28.43 7.68 -8.60
N SER A 92 28.53 8.56 -9.61
CA SER A 92 27.91 8.31 -10.92
C SER A 92 28.42 7.01 -11.57
N GLU A 93 29.72 6.73 -11.45
CA GLU A 93 30.34 5.52 -12.00
C GLU A 93 29.87 4.25 -11.28
N GLU A 94 29.80 4.29 -9.95
CA GLU A 94 29.26 3.19 -9.15
C GLU A 94 27.79 2.93 -9.47
N THR A 95 27.00 4.01 -9.66
CA THR A 95 25.59 3.92 -10.03
C THR A 95 25.41 3.23 -11.38
N GLN A 96 26.19 3.61 -12.39
CA GLN A 96 26.14 2.97 -13.72
C GLN A 96 26.53 1.48 -13.65
N ARG A 97 27.59 1.15 -12.92
CA ARG A 97 28.02 -0.25 -12.71
C ARG A 97 26.93 -1.06 -12.01
N ILE A 98 26.30 -0.50 -10.99
CA ILE A 98 25.20 -1.15 -10.28
C ILE A 98 24.02 -1.35 -11.22
N ASN A 99 23.63 -0.34 -12.00
CA ASN A 99 22.51 -0.45 -12.94
C ASN A 99 22.76 -1.53 -14.00
N GLN A 100 23.98 -1.67 -14.51
CA GLN A 100 24.34 -2.75 -15.43
C GLN A 100 24.17 -4.12 -14.77
N LEU A 101 24.69 -4.30 -13.55
CA LEU A 101 24.53 -5.54 -12.79
C LEU A 101 23.06 -5.83 -12.47
N GLN A 102 22.25 -4.80 -12.21
CA GLN A 102 20.81 -4.96 -11.98
C GLN A 102 20.09 -5.47 -13.23
N GLU A 103 20.42 -4.94 -14.41
CA GLU A 103 19.78 -5.36 -15.67
C GLU A 103 20.20 -6.80 -16.04
N GLU A 104 21.47 -7.15 -15.85
CA GLU A 104 21.97 -8.53 -16.06
C GLU A 104 21.24 -9.57 -15.19
N ASN A 105 20.88 -9.19 -13.96
CA ASN A 105 20.33 -10.11 -12.97
C ASN A 105 18.82 -9.99 -12.77
N LYS A 106 18.16 -9.15 -13.56
CA LYS A 106 16.71 -8.89 -13.52
C LYS A 106 15.87 -10.15 -13.66
N GLN A 107 16.39 -11.14 -14.40
CA GLN A 107 15.71 -12.42 -14.62
C GLN A 107 15.55 -13.26 -13.36
N PHE A 108 16.39 -13.05 -12.35
CA PHE A 108 16.34 -13.81 -11.09
C PHE A 108 15.38 -13.21 -10.06
N LEU A 109 14.84 -12.00 -10.31
CA LEU A 109 13.82 -11.37 -9.48
C LEU A 109 12.44 -11.95 -9.79
N CYS A 110 12.20 -13.17 -9.31
CA CYS A 110 10.89 -13.81 -9.40
C CYS A 110 10.11 -13.67 -8.10
N ILE A 111 8.78 -13.61 -8.17
CA ILE A 111 7.88 -13.78 -7.03
C ILE A 111 7.54 -15.26 -6.83
N PRO A 112 7.28 -15.72 -5.59
CA PRO A 112 7.01 -17.13 -5.32
C PRO A 112 5.73 -17.57 -6.03
N ARG A 113 5.86 -18.57 -6.91
CA ARG A 113 4.74 -19.21 -7.60
C ARG A 113 3.99 -20.11 -6.63
N ARG A 114 2.66 -20.11 -6.69
CA ARG A 114 1.86 -21.06 -5.92
C ARG A 114 2.10 -22.47 -6.50
N PRO A 115 2.37 -23.49 -5.66
CA PRO A 115 2.38 -24.87 -6.12
C PRO A 115 1.04 -25.22 -6.78
N TYR A 116 1.09 -26.04 -7.84
CA TYR A 116 -0.11 -26.60 -8.43
C TYR A 116 -0.86 -27.43 -7.38
N TRP A 117 -2.17 -27.26 -7.33
CA TRP A 117 -3.05 -28.00 -6.45
C TRP A 117 -4.34 -28.34 -7.19
N ASP A 118 -4.94 -29.47 -6.83
CA ASP A 118 -6.21 -29.96 -7.35
C ASP A 118 -7.17 -30.27 -6.20
N GLU A 119 -8.41 -30.64 -6.52
CA GLU A 119 -9.43 -31.00 -5.53
C GLU A 119 -9.03 -32.23 -4.69
N ASN A 120 -8.11 -33.06 -5.19
CA ASN A 120 -7.59 -34.23 -4.49
C ASN A 120 -6.48 -33.89 -3.49
N THR A 121 -5.92 -32.68 -3.56
CA THR A 121 -4.83 -32.24 -2.70
C THR A 121 -5.36 -31.89 -1.31
N SER A 122 -4.89 -32.60 -0.28
CA SER A 122 -5.28 -32.27 1.09
C SER A 122 -4.74 -30.90 1.53
N ALA A 123 -5.50 -30.21 2.39
CA ALA A 123 -5.13 -28.87 2.86
C ALA A 123 -3.77 -28.84 3.59
N GLU A 124 -3.39 -29.93 4.25
CA GLU A 124 -2.10 -30.05 4.95
C GLU A 124 -0.95 -30.20 3.96
N VAL A 125 -1.10 -31.07 2.96
CA VAL A 125 -0.10 -31.26 1.89
C VAL A 125 0.10 -29.97 1.12
N LEU A 126 -0.99 -29.26 0.80
CA LEU A 126 -0.91 -27.96 0.14
C LEU A 126 -0.12 -26.96 0.98
N LYS A 127 -0.44 -26.80 2.27
CA LYS A 127 0.29 -25.90 3.17
C LYS A 127 1.77 -26.24 3.28
N GLN A 128 2.11 -27.53 3.27
CA GLN A 128 3.51 -27.97 3.29
C GLN A 128 4.23 -27.62 1.98
N SER A 129 3.62 -27.93 0.83
CA SER A 129 4.19 -27.60 -0.48
C SER A 129 4.38 -26.08 -0.66
N GLU A 130 3.44 -25.26 -0.18
CA GLU A 130 3.54 -23.80 -0.19
C GLU A 130 4.74 -23.32 0.66
N ARG A 131 4.94 -23.90 1.85
CA ARG A 131 6.09 -23.58 2.72
C ARG A 131 7.41 -23.96 2.08
N GLU A 132 7.50 -25.15 1.50
CA GLU A 132 8.72 -25.65 0.85
C GLU A 132 9.10 -24.78 -0.35
N LYS A 133 8.13 -24.46 -1.23
CA LYS A 133 8.36 -23.56 -2.37
C LYS A 133 8.74 -22.16 -1.95
N PHE A 134 8.13 -21.64 -0.88
CA PHE A 134 8.48 -20.34 -0.34
C PHE A 134 9.91 -20.30 0.22
N LEU A 135 10.34 -21.35 0.94
CA LEU A 135 11.71 -21.48 1.43
C LEU A 135 12.74 -21.61 0.30
N GLU A 136 12.41 -22.37 -0.74
CA GLU A 136 13.23 -22.49 -1.95
C GLU A 136 13.45 -21.10 -2.60
N TRP A 137 12.37 -20.35 -2.80
CA TRP A 137 12.41 -18.99 -3.31
C TRP A 137 13.26 -18.06 -2.44
N ARG A 138 13.09 -18.08 -1.11
CA ARG A 138 13.91 -17.27 -0.19
C ARG A 138 15.40 -17.59 -0.31
N ARG A 139 15.77 -18.87 -0.45
CA ARG A 139 17.17 -19.28 -0.63
C ARG A 139 17.75 -18.75 -1.94
N GLN A 140 16.97 -18.63 -3.01
CA GLN A 140 17.41 -18.06 -4.28
C GLN A 140 17.74 -16.57 -4.13
N LEU A 141 16.89 -15.81 -3.43
CA LEU A 141 17.14 -14.38 -3.17
C LEU A 141 18.37 -14.13 -2.29
N VAL A 142 18.58 -14.94 -1.25
CA VAL A 142 19.77 -14.83 -0.39
C VAL A 142 21.06 -15.07 -1.18
N LYS A 143 21.05 -16.04 -2.12
CA LYS A 143 22.21 -16.26 -3.01
C LYS A 143 22.51 -15.03 -3.87
N LEU A 144 21.49 -14.34 -4.39
CA LEU A 144 21.68 -13.10 -5.15
C LEU A 144 22.29 -11.99 -4.30
N GLU A 145 21.81 -11.82 -3.06
CA GLU A 145 22.35 -10.81 -2.14
C GLU A 145 23.81 -11.10 -1.75
N GLU A 146 24.14 -12.35 -1.44
CA GLU A 146 25.49 -12.75 -1.01
C GLU A 146 26.52 -12.78 -2.16
N GLU A 147 26.14 -13.34 -3.31
CA GLU A 147 27.08 -13.57 -4.43
C GLU A 147 27.36 -12.27 -5.21
N GLN A 148 26.34 -11.44 -5.40
CA GLN A 148 26.43 -10.28 -6.30
C GLN A 148 26.49 -8.93 -5.57
N LYS A 149 26.35 -8.92 -4.24
CA LYS A 149 26.33 -7.70 -3.41
C LYS A 149 25.31 -6.66 -3.91
N LEU A 150 24.20 -7.12 -4.48
CA LEU A 150 23.08 -6.28 -4.88
C LEU A 150 22.17 -6.04 -3.69
N ILE A 151 21.64 -4.82 -3.57
CA ILE A 151 20.69 -4.46 -2.53
C ILE A 151 19.29 -4.64 -3.12
N LEU A 152 18.48 -5.49 -2.49
CA LEU A 152 17.08 -5.68 -2.82
C LEU A 152 16.19 -4.76 -1.98
N THR A 153 15.03 -4.40 -2.51
CA THR A 153 13.94 -3.86 -1.69
C THR A 153 13.61 -4.83 -0.55
N PRO A 154 13.22 -4.31 0.62
CA PRO A 154 12.77 -5.11 1.76
C PRO A 154 11.47 -5.83 1.40
N PHE A 155 11.57 -7.05 0.88
CA PHE A 155 10.43 -7.82 0.43
C PHE A 155 9.70 -8.49 1.59
N GLU A 156 8.44 -8.86 1.38
CA GLU A 156 7.63 -9.50 2.40
C GLU A 156 8.12 -10.93 2.70
N ARG A 157 8.48 -11.20 3.96
CA ARG A 157 8.98 -12.50 4.42
C ARG A 157 7.88 -13.38 5.02
N ASN A 158 6.69 -12.83 5.26
CA ASN A 158 5.54 -13.59 5.73
C ASN A 158 4.81 -14.29 4.58
N LEU A 159 4.77 -15.63 4.61
CA LEU A 159 4.07 -16.46 3.62
C LEU A 159 2.58 -16.11 3.50
N ASP A 160 1.93 -15.70 4.59
CA ASP A 160 0.49 -15.45 4.56
C ASP A 160 0.10 -14.25 3.70
N PHE A 161 1.00 -13.28 3.51
CA PHE A 161 0.79 -12.17 2.56
C PHE A 161 0.86 -12.67 1.11
N TRP A 162 1.81 -13.56 0.80
CA TRP A 162 1.92 -14.20 -0.51
C TRP A 162 0.69 -15.07 -0.81
N ARG A 163 0.14 -15.75 0.21
CA ARG A 163 -1.16 -16.44 0.08
C ARG A 163 -2.30 -15.50 -0.26
N GLN A 164 -2.32 -14.28 0.27
CA GLN A 164 -3.34 -13.29 -0.13
C GLN A 164 -3.16 -12.91 -1.60
N LEU A 165 -1.91 -12.65 -2.05
CA LEU A 165 -1.64 -12.36 -3.46
C LEU A 165 -2.11 -13.51 -4.36
N TRP A 166 -1.79 -14.76 -4.01
CA TRP A 166 -2.22 -15.92 -4.78
C TRP A 166 -3.75 -16.00 -4.91
N ARG A 167 -4.48 -15.77 -3.82
CA ARG A 167 -5.95 -15.71 -3.85
C ARG A 167 -6.49 -14.60 -4.75
N VAL A 168 -5.85 -13.43 -4.75
CA VAL A 168 -6.25 -12.31 -5.62
C VAL A 168 -6.08 -12.71 -7.08
N ILE A 169 -4.93 -13.25 -7.45
CA ILE A 169 -4.62 -13.64 -8.84
C ILE A 169 -5.58 -14.75 -9.30
N GLU A 170 -5.86 -15.73 -8.46
CA GLU A 170 -6.76 -16.84 -8.80
C GLU A 170 -8.21 -16.37 -9.01
N ARG A 171 -8.70 -15.46 -8.16
CA ARG A 171 -10.10 -15.01 -8.17
C ARG A 171 -10.39 -13.85 -9.12
N SER A 172 -9.37 -13.19 -9.68
CA SER A 172 -9.54 -12.02 -10.55
C SER A 172 -9.39 -12.36 -12.04
N ASP A 173 -10.27 -11.82 -12.86
CA ASP A 173 -10.20 -11.87 -14.32
C ASP A 173 -9.15 -10.87 -14.83
N VAL A 174 -9.12 -9.68 -14.22
CA VAL A 174 -8.17 -8.60 -14.51
C VAL A 174 -7.34 -8.31 -13.27
N VAL A 175 -6.02 -8.28 -13.41
CA VAL A 175 -5.11 -7.86 -12.34
C VAL A 175 -4.62 -6.45 -12.64
N VAL A 176 -4.94 -5.51 -11.76
CA VAL A 176 -4.50 -4.12 -11.83
C VAL A 176 -3.31 -3.94 -10.91
N GLN A 177 -2.16 -3.59 -11.49
CA GLN A 177 -0.98 -3.19 -10.72
C GLN A 177 -0.99 -1.68 -10.50
N ILE A 178 -1.18 -1.25 -9.25
CA ILE A 178 -1.17 0.17 -8.88
C ILE A 178 0.27 0.59 -8.59
N VAL A 179 0.75 1.58 -9.35
CA VAL A 179 2.10 2.13 -9.26
C VAL A 179 2.06 3.62 -8.92
N ASP A 180 3.12 4.12 -8.27
CA ASP A 180 3.26 5.55 -7.96
C ASP A 180 3.87 6.29 -9.16
N SER A 181 3.23 7.37 -9.61
CA SER A 181 3.63 8.18 -10.77
C SER A 181 5.05 8.76 -10.69
N ARG A 182 5.61 8.92 -9.48
CA ARG A 182 6.95 9.51 -9.28
C ARG A 182 8.07 8.60 -9.77
N ASN A 183 7.89 7.28 -9.64
CA ASN A 183 8.82 6.29 -10.18
C ASN A 183 8.07 5.01 -10.56
N PRO A 184 7.34 5.00 -11.69
CA PRO A 184 6.50 3.87 -12.08
C PRO A 184 7.29 2.57 -12.23
N LEU A 185 8.54 2.64 -12.69
CA LEU A 185 9.40 1.48 -12.93
C LEU A 185 9.82 0.78 -11.63
N LEU A 186 10.08 1.52 -10.55
CA LEU A 186 10.43 0.94 -9.25
C LEU A 186 9.28 0.14 -8.63
N PHE A 187 8.04 0.65 -8.77
CA PHE A 187 6.84 0.03 -8.20
C PHE A 187 6.20 -1.02 -9.11
N ARG A 188 6.66 -1.11 -10.36
CA ARG A 188 6.22 -2.11 -11.33
C ARG A 188 6.93 -3.44 -11.10
N CYS A 189 6.17 -4.52 -11.07
CA CYS A 189 6.72 -5.88 -11.04
C CYS A 189 6.40 -6.60 -12.36
N GLN A 190 7.39 -6.69 -13.24
CA GLN A 190 7.29 -7.38 -14.53
C GLN A 190 7.03 -8.88 -14.35
N ASP A 191 7.58 -9.47 -13.29
CA ASP A 191 7.38 -10.89 -13.03
C ASP A 191 5.95 -11.24 -12.60
N LEU A 192 5.23 -10.29 -11.98
CA LEU A 192 3.80 -10.44 -11.71
C LEU A 192 3.00 -10.53 -13.03
N GLU A 193 3.35 -9.72 -14.03
CA GLU A 193 2.71 -9.75 -15.34
C GLU A 193 2.87 -11.13 -16.00
N ARG A 194 4.09 -11.69 -15.95
CA ARG A 194 4.36 -13.06 -16.42
C ARG A 194 3.57 -14.09 -15.63
N TYR A 195 3.56 -13.99 -14.29
CA TYR A 195 2.84 -14.95 -13.44
C TYR A 195 1.34 -14.98 -13.73
N VAL A 196 0.71 -13.82 -13.94
CA VAL A 196 -0.72 -13.75 -14.27
C VAL A 196 -1.02 -14.51 -15.57
N LYS A 197 -0.16 -14.36 -16.59
CA LYS A 197 -0.28 -15.08 -17.87
C LYS A 197 0.06 -16.57 -17.77
N GLU A 198 0.97 -16.96 -16.87
CA GLU A 198 1.27 -18.37 -16.54
C GLU A 198 0.06 -19.08 -15.90
N VAL A 199 -0.69 -18.38 -15.03
CA VAL A 199 -1.88 -18.94 -14.37
C VAL A 199 -3.03 -19.12 -15.36
N SER A 200 -3.27 -18.14 -16.23
CA SER A 200 -4.26 -18.27 -17.31
C SER A 200 -3.98 -17.28 -18.43
N SER A 201 -4.02 -17.74 -19.68
CA SER A 201 -3.85 -16.90 -20.87
C SER A 201 -4.96 -15.85 -21.03
N HIS A 202 -6.16 -16.14 -20.49
CA HIS A 202 -7.33 -15.27 -20.58
C HIS A 202 -7.28 -14.09 -19.61
N LYS A 203 -6.44 -14.15 -18.57
CA LYS A 203 -6.34 -13.06 -17.58
C LYS A 203 -5.59 -11.89 -18.19
N GLU A 204 -6.09 -10.68 -17.95
CA GLU A 204 -5.45 -9.45 -18.41
C GLU A 204 -4.73 -8.74 -17.28
N ASN A 205 -3.66 -8.00 -17.63
CA ASN A 205 -2.92 -7.16 -16.69
C ASN A 205 -2.93 -5.72 -17.18
N ILE A 206 -3.19 -4.78 -16.28
CA ILE A 206 -3.19 -3.34 -16.53
C ILE A 206 -2.41 -2.63 -15.43
N ILE A 207 -1.65 -1.60 -15.80
CA ILE A 207 -0.96 -0.74 -14.83
C ILE A 207 -1.78 0.52 -14.59
N LEU A 208 -2.13 0.78 -13.34
CA LEU A 208 -2.78 2.01 -12.91
C LEU A 208 -1.74 2.94 -12.28
N ILE A 209 -1.34 3.97 -13.01
CA ILE A 209 -0.38 4.98 -12.54
C ILE A 209 -1.13 5.98 -11.67
N ASN A 210 -1.07 5.80 -10.35
CA ASN A 210 -1.73 6.65 -9.38
C ASN A 210 -0.88 7.88 -9.04
N LYS A 211 -1.53 8.91 -8.47
CA LYS A 211 -0.94 10.23 -8.18
C LYS A 211 -0.47 10.93 -9.45
N ALA A 212 -1.14 10.68 -10.58
CA ALA A 212 -0.78 11.27 -11.87
C ALA A 212 -1.02 12.81 -11.93
N ASP A 213 -1.64 13.39 -10.90
CA ASP A 213 -1.72 14.84 -10.66
C ASP A 213 -0.36 15.48 -10.29
N LEU A 214 0.64 14.66 -9.92
CA LEU A 214 2.01 15.10 -9.69
C LEU A 214 2.82 15.31 -10.97
N LEU A 215 2.34 14.76 -12.08
CA LEU A 215 3.00 14.83 -13.38
C LEU A 215 2.39 15.96 -14.22
N THR A 216 3.23 16.67 -14.94
CA THR A 216 2.77 17.55 -16.02
C THR A 216 2.21 16.73 -17.19
N GLN A 217 1.40 17.37 -18.04
CA GLN A 217 0.82 16.70 -19.21
C GLN A 217 1.91 16.15 -20.16
N GLU A 218 3.00 16.89 -20.36
CA GLU A 218 4.13 16.45 -21.19
C GLU A 218 4.82 15.20 -20.62
N GLN A 219 4.98 15.14 -19.30
CA GLN A 219 5.54 13.98 -18.61
C GLN A 219 4.62 12.76 -18.72
N ARG A 220 3.30 12.94 -18.57
CA ARG A 220 2.34 11.84 -18.78
C ARG A 220 2.36 11.34 -20.22
N LYS A 221 2.44 12.23 -21.20
CA LYS A 221 2.58 11.85 -22.61
C LYS A 221 3.85 11.03 -22.86
N SER A 222 4.99 11.47 -22.31
CA SER A 222 6.26 10.74 -22.43
C SER A 222 6.17 9.33 -21.82
N TRP A 223 5.52 9.20 -20.65
CA TRP A 223 5.28 7.90 -20.04
C TRP A 223 4.31 7.03 -20.86
N ALA A 224 3.24 7.62 -21.40
CA ALA A 224 2.29 6.91 -22.25
C ALA A 224 2.98 6.29 -23.49
N GLU A 225 3.81 7.09 -24.17
CA GLU A 225 4.61 6.66 -25.34
C GLU A 225 5.61 5.56 -24.98
N PHE A 226 6.29 5.67 -23.82
CA PHE A 226 7.20 4.64 -23.32
C PHE A 226 6.48 3.31 -23.09
N PHE A 227 5.37 3.30 -22.34
CA PHE A 227 4.64 2.07 -22.06
C PHE A 227 3.93 1.50 -23.29
N GLN A 228 3.55 2.35 -24.24
CA GLN A 228 3.00 1.91 -25.52
C GLN A 228 4.05 1.17 -26.36
N THR A 229 5.30 1.66 -26.36
CA THR A 229 6.43 1.01 -27.04
C THR A 229 6.72 -0.38 -26.45
N GLU A 230 6.57 -0.52 -25.14
CA GLU A 230 6.72 -1.77 -24.40
C GLU A 230 5.50 -2.70 -24.51
N GLY A 231 4.41 -2.28 -25.18
CA GLY A 231 3.20 -3.08 -25.35
C GLY A 231 2.37 -3.27 -24.07
N ILE A 232 2.40 -2.31 -23.16
CA ILE A 232 1.73 -2.40 -21.86
C ILE A 232 0.58 -1.40 -21.79
N LYS A 233 -0.57 -1.89 -21.33
CA LYS A 233 -1.77 -1.07 -21.08
C LYS A 233 -1.59 -0.27 -19.79
N VAL A 234 -1.61 1.06 -19.89
CA VAL A 234 -1.49 1.96 -18.73
C VAL A 234 -2.63 2.96 -18.66
N VAL A 235 -3.04 3.29 -17.44
CA VAL A 235 -4.07 4.30 -17.17
C VAL A 235 -3.55 5.29 -16.12
N PHE A 236 -3.69 6.59 -16.39
CA PHE A 236 -3.30 7.63 -15.46
C PHE A 236 -4.48 8.02 -14.56
N TRP A 237 -4.27 7.91 -13.25
CA TRP A 237 -5.30 8.09 -12.25
C TRP A 237 -4.84 9.02 -11.12
N SER A 238 -5.78 9.79 -10.57
CA SER A 238 -5.55 10.52 -9.33
C SER A 238 -6.75 10.39 -8.39
N ALA A 239 -6.61 9.49 -7.40
CA ALA A 239 -7.60 9.32 -6.36
C ALA A 239 -7.87 10.62 -5.58
N LEU A 240 -6.84 11.45 -5.39
CA LEU A 240 -6.98 12.72 -4.65
C LEU A 240 -7.75 13.76 -5.44
N ALA A 241 -7.41 13.96 -6.72
CA ALA A 241 -8.09 14.95 -7.56
C ALA A 241 -9.55 14.55 -7.77
N GLU A 242 -9.81 13.27 -8.01
CA GLU A 242 -11.16 12.78 -8.20
C GLU A 242 -11.98 12.81 -6.91
N GLY A 243 -11.39 12.44 -5.77
CA GLY A 243 -12.08 12.55 -4.48
C GLY A 243 -12.41 14.01 -4.11
N GLN A 244 -11.62 14.98 -4.55
CA GLN A 244 -11.91 16.40 -4.38
C GLN A 244 -13.05 16.87 -5.30
N ARG A 245 -13.10 16.37 -6.53
CA ARG A 245 -14.18 16.65 -7.50
C ARG A 245 -15.51 16.13 -6.98
N LEU A 246 -15.58 14.83 -6.64
CA LEU A 246 -16.78 14.21 -6.10
C LEU A 246 -17.29 14.94 -4.84
N ALA A 247 -16.39 15.35 -3.95
CA ALA A 247 -16.76 16.11 -2.75
C ALA A 247 -17.18 17.57 -3.03
N ALA A 248 -16.82 18.14 -4.18
CA ALA A 248 -17.31 19.45 -4.61
C ALA A 248 -18.71 19.29 -5.22
N ASP A 249 -18.90 18.31 -6.10
CA ASP A 249 -20.19 18.01 -6.73
C ASP A 249 -21.27 17.74 -5.67
N THR A 250 -20.99 16.93 -4.64
CA THR A 250 -21.96 16.68 -3.55
C THR A 250 -22.29 17.95 -2.75
N LYS A 251 -21.36 18.91 -2.63
CA LYS A 251 -21.63 20.16 -1.92
C LYS A 251 -22.47 21.12 -2.74
N ASP A 252 -22.25 21.14 -4.05
CA ASP A 252 -23.02 21.94 -4.98
C ASP A 252 -24.46 21.40 -5.08
N ASP A 253 -24.64 20.08 -5.14
CA ASP A 253 -25.97 19.43 -5.08
C ASP A 253 -26.70 19.79 -3.77
N MET A 254 -26.02 19.68 -2.61
CA MET A 254 -26.60 20.08 -1.32
C MET A 254 -26.89 21.58 -1.19
N ALA A 255 -26.20 22.43 -1.97
CA ALA A 255 -26.47 23.86 -2.01
C ALA A 255 -27.65 24.18 -2.92
N GLN A 256 -27.79 23.48 -4.05
CA GLN A 256 -28.93 23.60 -4.96
C GLN A 256 -30.23 23.07 -4.33
N ASP A 257 -30.18 21.93 -3.64
CA ASP A 257 -31.33 21.41 -2.87
C ASP A 257 -31.77 22.37 -1.74
N ARG A 258 -30.84 23.16 -1.20
CA ARG A 258 -31.16 24.21 -0.21
C ARG A 258 -31.75 25.47 -0.83
N GLU A 259 -31.43 25.78 -2.07
CA GLU A 259 -32.02 26.91 -2.80
C GLU A 259 -33.40 26.55 -3.38
N GLU A 260 -33.60 25.32 -3.85
CA GLU A 260 -34.92 24.83 -4.30
C GLU A 260 -35.91 24.62 -3.14
N SER A 261 -35.44 24.37 -1.92
CA SER A 261 -36.31 24.28 -0.73
C SER A 261 -36.68 25.64 -0.11
N THR A 262 -36.16 26.75 -0.64
CA THR A 262 -36.53 28.11 -0.20
C THR A 262 -37.59 28.81 -1.04
N ASP A 263 -38.13 28.17 -2.08
CA ASP A 263 -39.17 28.77 -2.96
C ASP A 263 -40.62 28.31 -2.64
N GLU A 264 -40.85 27.59 -1.53
CA GLU A 264 -42.21 27.20 -1.09
C GLU A 264 -42.53 27.52 0.38
N GLU A 265 -42.20 28.71 0.91
CA GLU A 265 -42.95 29.28 2.05
C GLU A 265 -42.99 30.81 1.96
N ASP A 266 -43.93 31.32 1.16
CA ASP A 266 -44.35 32.72 1.16
C ASP A 266 -45.82 32.78 1.62
N SER A 267 -46.04 32.90 2.94
CA SER A 267 -47.29 33.45 3.51
C SER A 267 -47.15 33.81 5.00
N ASP A 268 -47.15 35.13 5.26
CA ASP A 268 -47.73 35.86 6.40
C ASP A 268 -47.47 35.37 7.86
N ASP A 269 -46.71 36.13 8.67
CA ASP A 269 -47.32 37.11 9.60
C ASP A 269 -46.31 37.82 10.56
N GLU A 270 -46.52 39.15 10.64
CA GLU A 270 -46.31 40.16 11.70
C GLU A 270 -45.20 40.08 12.79
N ILE A 271 -44.27 41.03 12.68
CA ILE A 271 -43.85 42.07 13.67
C ILE A 271 -43.92 41.74 15.18
N CYS A 272 -42.76 41.71 15.86
CA CYS A 272 -42.53 42.54 17.06
C CYS A 272 -41.05 42.91 17.29
N ASP A 273 -40.87 43.95 18.08
CA ASP A 273 -39.88 45.02 18.00
C ASP A 273 -38.55 44.76 18.76
N THR A 274 -37.49 45.43 18.29
CA THR A 274 -36.10 45.61 18.78
C THR A 274 -35.92 46.09 20.26
N PRO A 275 -34.70 46.39 20.78
CA PRO A 275 -33.34 45.79 20.70
C PRO A 275 -32.66 45.69 22.10
N ILE A 276 -31.42 45.15 22.23
CA ILE A 276 -30.31 45.67 23.09
C ILE A 276 -29.06 44.80 22.90
N GLY A 277 -27.94 45.44 22.57
CA GLY A 277 -26.66 44.79 22.29
C GLY A 277 -25.72 44.62 23.49
N LYS A 278 -24.66 43.84 23.25
CA LYS A 278 -23.25 44.11 23.59
C LYS A 278 -22.40 42.88 23.24
N SER A 279 -21.43 43.08 22.36
CA SER A 279 -20.20 42.26 22.20
C SER A 279 -19.14 42.71 23.22
N PRO A 280 -17.91 42.13 23.28
CA PRO A 280 -17.43 40.78 22.98
C PRO A 280 -16.62 40.18 24.18
N THR A 281 -16.15 38.92 24.11
CA THR A 281 -14.74 38.47 24.33
C THR A 281 -14.57 37.02 24.81
N LEU A 282 -13.67 36.31 24.11
CA LEU A 282 -12.61 35.38 24.56
C LEU A 282 -12.94 33.97 25.13
N GLU A 283 -12.32 33.01 24.42
CA GLU A 283 -11.51 31.88 24.90
C GLU A 283 -12.14 30.59 25.46
N ASN A 284 -11.67 29.50 24.82
CA ASN A 284 -11.38 28.16 25.31
C ASN A 284 -12.50 27.10 25.42
N GLU A 285 -12.29 26.06 24.59
CA GLU A 285 -12.23 24.63 24.93
C GLU A 285 -12.77 24.22 26.31
N GLU A 286 -13.85 23.44 26.33
CA GLU A 286 -13.87 22.09 26.93
C GLU A 286 -15.20 21.34 26.66
N LEU A 287 -15.10 20.02 26.82
CA LEU A 287 -16.03 18.92 26.57
C LEU A 287 -17.47 19.03 27.14
N CYS A 288 -18.43 18.41 26.44
CA CYS A 288 -19.32 17.31 26.92
C CYS A 288 -20.26 16.89 25.77
N ASP A 289 -20.30 15.61 25.36
CA ASP A 289 -21.12 14.50 25.89
C ASP A 289 -22.62 14.66 25.63
N THR A 290 -23.18 13.74 24.84
CA THR A 290 -24.59 13.26 24.69
C THR A 290 -24.68 12.56 23.32
N SER A 291 -24.61 11.23 23.23
CA SER A 291 -25.70 10.24 23.43
C SER A 291 -26.93 10.55 22.58
N ASP A 292 -27.21 9.73 21.56
CA ASP A 292 -28.54 9.44 20.98
C ASP A 292 -28.34 8.23 20.04
N GLU A 293 -28.55 7.00 20.52
CA GLU A 293 -29.80 6.24 20.50
C GLU A 293 -30.13 5.68 19.10
N TYR A 294 -29.95 4.36 18.98
CA TYR A 294 -30.28 3.54 17.82
C TYR A 294 -31.76 3.16 17.91
N GLU A 295 -32.56 3.53 16.91
CA GLU A 295 -33.91 3.00 16.74
C GLU A 295 -33.86 1.65 16.00
N ASP A 296 -34.45 0.68 16.69
CA ASP A 296 -34.65 -0.72 16.32
C ASP A 296 -35.84 -0.81 15.35
N CYS A 297 -35.67 -1.52 14.23
CA CYS A 297 -36.75 -1.84 13.30
C CYS A 297 -36.72 -3.37 13.08
N GLU A 298 -37.54 -4.09 13.84
CA GLU A 298 -37.75 -5.53 13.71
C GLU A 298 -38.63 -5.87 12.48
N GLU A 299 -38.17 -6.91 11.76
CA GLU A 299 -38.88 -7.99 11.02
C GLU A 299 -39.94 -7.59 9.96
N ASP A 300 -40.00 -8.20 8.77
CA ASP A 300 -40.24 -9.64 8.58
C ASP A 300 -40.20 -10.03 7.06
N GLU A 301 -40.25 -11.34 6.82
CA GLU A 301 -40.62 -12.07 5.58
C GLU A 301 -39.50 -12.62 4.64
N GLY A 302 -39.16 -13.89 4.89
CA GLY A 302 -39.64 -14.95 3.98
C GLY A 302 -38.70 -15.48 2.89
N TRP A 303 -37.57 -16.09 3.27
CA TRP A 303 -36.77 -16.90 2.33
C TRP A 303 -37.39 -18.29 2.14
N GLN A 304 -38.03 -18.49 0.99
CA GLN A 304 -38.57 -19.77 0.57
C GLN A 304 -37.47 -20.59 -0.14
N THR A 305 -37.07 -21.70 0.47
CA THR A 305 -36.21 -22.73 -0.10
C THR A 305 -36.97 -23.51 -1.17
N CYS A 306 -36.41 -23.65 -2.37
CA CYS A 306 -36.81 -24.68 -3.32
C CYS A 306 -35.57 -25.30 -3.98
N SER A 307 -35.54 -26.61 -3.84
CA SER A 307 -34.57 -27.61 -4.25
C SER A 307 -34.75 -28.07 -5.70
N GLU A 308 -33.67 -28.65 -6.22
CA GLU A 308 -33.58 -29.76 -7.19
C GLU A 308 -33.83 -29.53 -8.71
N GLU A 309 -32.75 -29.83 -9.44
CA GLU A 309 -32.62 -30.64 -10.67
C GLU A 309 -33.13 -30.12 -12.03
N ALA A 310 -32.19 -30.02 -12.99
CA ALA A 310 -32.38 -30.42 -14.38
C ALA A 310 -31.02 -30.74 -15.05
N GLU A 311 -30.90 -31.96 -15.58
CA GLU A 311 -29.79 -32.49 -16.39
C GLU A 311 -30.00 -32.24 -17.91
N ASP A 312 -28.94 -32.53 -18.68
CA ASP A 312 -28.82 -32.78 -20.15
C ASP A 312 -28.72 -31.58 -21.13
N GLU A 313 -27.85 -31.50 -22.15
CA GLU A 313 -26.84 -32.36 -22.83
C GLU A 313 -26.02 -31.45 -23.81
N PRO A 314 -24.92 -31.90 -24.48
CA PRO A 314 -23.91 -31.07 -25.12
C PRO A 314 -24.19 -30.74 -26.60
N VAL A 315 -23.68 -29.60 -27.08
CA VAL A 315 -23.71 -29.23 -28.52
C VAL A 315 -22.29 -29.01 -29.06
N ALA A 316 -22.12 -29.53 -30.28
CA ALA A 316 -20.90 -29.93 -30.94
C ALA A 316 -19.89 -28.82 -31.32
N VAL A 317 -18.64 -29.27 -31.43
CA VAL A 317 -17.44 -28.63 -31.96
C VAL A 317 -17.67 -28.06 -33.37
N GLY A 318 -17.43 -26.75 -33.52
CA GLY A 318 -17.17 -26.09 -34.79
C GLY A 318 -15.82 -25.38 -34.72
N GLN A 319 -14.85 -25.86 -35.51
CA GLN A 319 -13.56 -25.23 -35.70
C GLN A 319 -13.73 -23.97 -36.56
N GLU A 320 -13.49 -22.78 -36.00
CA GLU A 320 -13.06 -21.62 -36.77
C GLU A 320 -11.89 -20.94 -36.07
N SER A 321 -10.71 -21.21 -36.61
CA SER A 321 -9.46 -20.53 -36.31
C SER A 321 -9.35 -19.34 -37.24
N GLU A 322 -9.70 -18.12 -36.80
CA GLU A 322 -9.29 -16.90 -37.51
C GLU A 322 -8.97 -15.73 -36.55
N ARG A 323 -7.65 -15.54 -36.36
CA ARG A 323 -6.93 -14.26 -36.19
C ARG A 323 -7.47 -13.28 -35.13
N LEU A 324 -6.94 -13.42 -33.92
CA LEU A 324 -6.88 -12.32 -32.93
C LEU A 324 -6.15 -11.13 -33.58
N GLN A 325 -6.90 -10.07 -33.85
CA GLN A 325 -6.33 -8.76 -34.17
C GLN A 325 -5.72 -8.24 -32.87
N ASP A 326 -4.40 -8.08 -32.84
CA ASP A 326 -3.73 -7.32 -31.79
C ASP A 326 -4.31 -5.91 -31.80
N ALA A 327 -5.26 -5.64 -30.90
CA ALA A 327 -5.79 -4.30 -30.70
C ALA A 327 -4.60 -3.39 -30.37
N VAL A 328 -4.37 -2.38 -31.21
CA VAL A 328 -3.32 -1.38 -30.99
C VAL A 328 -3.55 -0.78 -29.60
N ILE A 329 -2.65 -1.09 -28.66
CA ILE A 329 -2.70 -0.53 -27.32
C ILE A 329 -2.47 0.97 -27.47
N CYS A 330 -3.52 1.77 -27.27
CA CYS A 330 -3.43 3.22 -27.24
C CYS A 330 -3.50 3.64 -25.78
N ASN A 331 -2.39 4.17 -25.27
CA ASN A 331 -2.34 4.70 -23.91
C ASN A 331 -2.60 6.20 -23.98
N ASP A 332 -3.72 6.64 -23.40
CA ASP A 332 -4.02 8.06 -23.31
C ASP A 332 -3.28 8.72 -22.14
N SER A 333 -2.99 10.01 -22.29
CA SER A 333 -2.24 10.80 -21.29
C SER A 333 -3.13 11.64 -20.37
N HIS A 334 -4.45 11.59 -20.54
CA HIS A 334 -5.39 12.32 -19.70
C HIS A 334 -5.58 11.64 -18.35
N LEU A 335 -6.09 12.41 -17.39
CA LEU A 335 -6.49 11.85 -16.10
C LEU A 335 -7.88 11.28 -16.23
N VAL A 336 -7.99 9.98 -16.02
CA VAL A 336 -9.24 9.24 -16.11
C VAL A 336 -10.12 9.54 -14.89
N GLN A 337 -11.42 9.65 -15.11
CA GLN A 337 -12.46 9.82 -14.06
C GLN A 337 -12.96 8.48 -13.52
N SER A 338 -13.66 8.46 -12.39
CA SER A 338 -14.12 7.20 -11.76
C SER A 338 -14.90 6.33 -12.74
N ASP A 339 -15.82 6.93 -13.49
CA ASP A 339 -16.75 6.21 -14.34
C ASP A 339 -16.03 5.62 -15.56
N GLU A 340 -15.15 6.42 -16.17
CA GLU A 340 -14.28 5.99 -17.28
C GLU A 340 -13.33 4.86 -16.84
N LEU A 341 -12.80 4.90 -15.60
CA LEU A 341 -11.96 3.83 -15.08
C LEU A 341 -12.75 2.51 -14.95
N LEU A 342 -14.02 2.58 -14.53
CA LEU A 342 -14.89 1.41 -14.44
C LEU A 342 -15.22 0.85 -15.83
N GLU A 343 -15.48 1.71 -16.82
CA GLU A 343 -15.69 1.31 -18.21
C GLU A 343 -14.44 0.63 -18.81
N ILE A 344 -13.26 1.14 -18.51
CA ILE A 344 -11.99 0.52 -18.90
C ILE A 344 -11.88 -0.88 -18.27
N PHE A 345 -12.19 -1.05 -16.99
CA PHE A 345 -12.14 -2.37 -16.35
C PHE A 345 -13.12 -3.37 -16.94
N LYS A 346 -14.30 -2.92 -17.38
CA LYS A 346 -15.29 -3.77 -18.06
C LYS A 346 -14.87 -4.16 -19.46
N SER A 347 -14.31 -3.23 -20.23
CA SER A 347 -13.98 -3.43 -21.66
C SER A 347 -12.69 -4.22 -21.89
N ILE A 348 -11.79 -4.28 -20.89
CA ILE A 348 -10.50 -4.98 -21.02
C ILE A 348 -10.66 -6.49 -21.14
N HIS A 349 -11.62 -7.09 -20.44
CA HIS A 349 -11.76 -8.55 -20.36
C HIS A 349 -12.88 -9.07 -21.24
N ASN A 350 -12.50 -9.57 -22.43
CA ASN A 350 -13.42 -10.20 -23.37
C ASN A 350 -13.36 -11.74 -23.34
N GLY A 351 -12.58 -12.31 -22.42
CA GLY A 351 -12.38 -13.75 -22.29
C GLY A 351 -13.38 -14.46 -21.39
N GLN A 352 -13.14 -15.75 -21.14
CA GLN A 352 -13.90 -16.52 -20.16
C GLN A 352 -13.73 -15.90 -18.76
N ARG A 353 -14.84 -15.63 -18.08
CA ARG A 353 -14.87 -15.10 -16.72
C ARG A 353 -14.79 -16.23 -15.70
N ILE A 354 -14.13 -15.99 -14.57
CA ILE A 354 -14.02 -16.93 -13.44
C ILE A 354 -15.38 -17.10 -12.76
N LYS A 355 -16.11 -16.00 -12.61
CA LYS A 355 -17.51 -16.01 -12.18
C LYS A 355 -18.37 -15.59 -13.37
N SER A 356 -19.33 -16.43 -13.74
CA SER A 356 -20.15 -16.23 -14.94
C SER A 356 -20.92 -14.90 -14.95
N GLU A 357 -21.28 -14.37 -13.78
CA GLU A 357 -22.17 -13.20 -13.66
C GLU A 357 -21.44 -11.85 -13.52
N GLN A 358 -20.14 -11.83 -13.16
CA GLN A 358 -19.45 -10.58 -12.82
C GLN A 358 -17.95 -10.62 -13.17
N ILE A 359 -17.41 -9.48 -13.59
CA ILE A 359 -15.98 -9.28 -13.79
C ILE A 359 -15.34 -9.00 -12.42
N THR A 360 -14.30 -9.76 -12.09
CA THR A 360 -13.55 -9.57 -10.84
C THR A 360 -12.19 -8.93 -11.11
N VAL A 361 -11.94 -7.76 -10.54
CA VAL A 361 -10.70 -7.00 -10.72
C VAL A 361 -9.87 -7.06 -9.44
N GLY A 362 -8.65 -7.58 -9.53
CA GLY A 362 -7.71 -7.68 -8.40
C GLY A 362 -6.77 -6.48 -8.35
N LEU A 363 -6.77 -5.73 -7.25
CA LEU A 363 -5.85 -4.62 -7.04
C LEU A 363 -4.60 -5.07 -6.28
N VAL A 364 -3.44 -4.93 -6.92
CA VAL A 364 -2.12 -5.29 -6.35
C VAL A 364 -1.20 -4.09 -6.41
N GLY A 365 -0.38 -3.88 -5.38
CA GLY A 365 0.60 -2.80 -5.38
C GLY A 365 1.40 -2.73 -4.08
N TYR A 366 2.44 -1.90 -4.09
CA TYR A 366 3.26 -1.64 -2.92
C TYR A 366 2.44 -0.91 -1.83
N PRO A 367 2.86 -0.93 -0.56
CA PRO A 367 2.31 -0.05 0.45
C PRO A 367 2.39 1.43 0.02
N ASN A 368 1.46 2.27 0.47
CA ASN A 368 1.46 3.73 0.26
C ASN A 368 1.37 4.26 -1.19
N VAL A 369 1.22 3.39 -2.19
CA VAL A 369 0.95 3.81 -3.59
C VAL A 369 -0.47 4.35 -3.78
N GLY A 370 -1.35 4.15 -2.80
CA GLY A 370 -2.71 4.69 -2.77
C GLY A 370 -3.81 3.71 -3.20
N LYS A 371 -3.59 2.40 -3.14
CA LYS A 371 -4.59 1.37 -3.47
C LYS A 371 -5.92 1.55 -2.72
N SER A 372 -5.88 1.67 -1.39
CA SER A 372 -7.10 1.84 -0.58
C SER A 372 -7.74 3.23 -0.78
N SER A 373 -6.95 4.24 -1.15
CA SER A 373 -7.49 5.56 -1.54
C SER A 373 -8.23 5.49 -2.88
N THR A 374 -7.69 4.75 -3.86
CA THR A 374 -8.36 4.49 -5.14
C THR A 374 -9.69 3.79 -4.92
N ILE A 375 -9.73 2.75 -4.08
CA ILE A 375 -10.97 2.04 -3.72
C ILE A 375 -12.02 2.98 -3.13
N ASN A 376 -11.66 3.79 -2.13
CA ASN A 376 -12.61 4.71 -1.51
C ASN A 376 -13.13 5.78 -2.48
N THR A 377 -12.28 6.20 -3.43
CA THR A 377 -12.66 7.19 -4.44
C THR A 377 -13.64 6.60 -5.43
N ILE A 378 -13.38 5.38 -5.92
CA ILE A 378 -14.29 4.66 -6.82
C ILE A 378 -15.65 4.38 -6.15
N LEU A 379 -15.65 4.05 -4.86
CA LEU A 379 -16.88 3.76 -4.12
C LEU A 379 -17.63 5.02 -3.65
N GLY A 380 -17.08 6.22 -3.84
CA GLY A 380 -17.61 7.49 -3.32
C GLY A 380 -17.64 7.63 -1.80
N ASN A 381 -17.38 6.54 -1.05
CA ASN A 381 -17.55 6.43 0.39
C ASN A 381 -16.31 5.81 1.04
N LYS A 382 -16.03 6.21 2.29
CA LYS A 382 -14.92 5.66 3.08
C LYS A 382 -15.24 4.24 3.59
N LYS A 383 -15.14 3.22 2.73
CA LYS A 383 -15.32 1.81 3.12
C LYS A 383 -14.05 1.19 3.68
N VAL A 384 -12.88 1.60 3.20
CA VAL A 384 -11.58 1.03 3.61
C VAL A 384 -10.78 2.08 4.37
N SER A 385 -10.17 1.67 5.48
CA SER A 385 -9.30 2.56 6.26
C SER A 385 -8.00 2.87 5.49
N VAL A 386 -7.51 4.11 5.57
CA VAL A 386 -6.31 4.57 4.87
C VAL A 386 -5.28 5.13 5.86
N SER A 387 -4.00 4.85 5.62
CA SER A 387 -2.89 5.39 6.41
C SER A 387 -1.66 5.59 5.51
N ALA A 388 -0.82 6.55 5.88
CA ALA A 388 0.48 6.79 5.24
C ALA A 388 1.58 5.83 5.75
N THR A 389 1.29 5.03 6.78
CA THR A 389 2.21 4.03 7.31
C THR A 389 2.00 2.69 6.59
N PRO A 390 3.08 2.02 6.12
CA PRO A 390 2.98 0.69 5.54
C PRO A 390 2.30 -0.33 6.47
N GLY A 391 1.62 -1.33 5.88
CA GLY A 391 1.03 -2.45 6.64
C GLY A 391 -0.37 -2.22 7.22
N HIS A 392 -1.10 -1.21 6.72
CA HIS A 392 -2.44 -0.88 7.21
C HIS A 392 -3.52 -1.86 6.73
N THR A 393 -3.58 -2.15 5.42
CA THR A 393 -4.46 -3.19 4.87
C THR A 393 -3.87 -4.55 5.16
N LYS A 394 -4.52 -5.34 6.01
CA LYS A 394 -4.01 -6.63 6.48
C LYS A 394 -4.66 -7.84 5.84
N HIS A 395 -5.88 -7.71 5.33
CA HIS A 395 -6.68 -8.85 4.88
C HIS A 395 -7.21 -8.61 3.48
N PHE A 396 -7.35 -9.70 2.72
CA PHE A 396 -8.04 -9.70 1.45
C PHE A 396 -9.51 -9.33 1.67
N GLN A 397 -10.03 -8.44 0.83
CA GLN A 397 -11.41 -7.98 0.89
C GLN A 397 -12.03 -7.99 -0.51
N THR A 398 -13.31 -8.34 -0.59
CA THR A 398 -14.09 -8.31 -1.83
C THR A 398 -15.12 -7.20 -1.71
N LEU A 399 -15.09 -6.25 -2.64
CA LEU A 399 -15.89 -5.03 -2.65
C LEU A 399 -16.73 -5.02 -3.92
N TYR A 400 -18.04 -5.10 -3.76
CA TYR A 400 -18.98 -4.97 -4.87
C TYR A 400 -19.18 -3.48 -5.16
N VAL A 401 -18.89 -3.08 -6.40
CA VAL A 401 -19.06 -1.70 -6.88
C VAL A 401 -20.37 -1.61 -7.65
N GLU A 402 -20.55 -2.50 -8.63
CA GLU A 402 -21.75 -2.62 -9.46
C GLU A 402 -22.14 -4.10 -9.58
N PRO A 403 -23.37 -4.43 -10.00
CA PRO A 403 -23.81 -5.82 -10.16
C PRO A 403 -22.89 -6.65 -11.06
N GLU A 404 -22.29 -6.02 -12.08
CA GLU A 404 -21.43 -6.69 -13.05
C GLU A 404 -19.93 -6.59 -12.72
N LEU A 405 -19.54 -5.83 -11.68
CA LEU A 405 -18.15 -5.50 -11.39
C LEU A 405 -17.80 -5.58 -9.90
N CYS A 406 -16.79 -6.40 -9.61
CA CYS A 406 -16.32 -6.67 -8.26
C CYS A 406 -14.82 -6.35 -8.14
N LEU A 407 -14.44 -5.57 -7.12
CA LEU A 407 -13.05 -5.26 -6.81
C LEU A 407 -12.54 -6.16 -5.67
N CYS A 408 -11.31 -6.65 -5.80
CA CYS A 408 -10.62 -7.40 -4.75
C CYS A 408 -9.40 -6.59 -4.25
N ASP A 409 -9.37 -6.28 -2.96
CA ASP A 409 -8.23 -5.60 -2.33
C ASP A 409 -7.23 -6.63 -1.78
N CYS A 410 -5.94 -6.41 -2.07
CA CYS A 410 -4.82 -7.16 -1.51
C CYS A 410 -4.14 -6.31 -0.43
N PRO A 411 -3.58 -6.91 0.64
CA PRO A 411 -2.58 -6.22 1.46
C PRO A 411 -1.46 -5.62 0.58
N GLY A 412 -0.94 -4.46 0.97
CA GLY A 412 0.19 -3.86 0.26
C GLY A 412 1.41 -4.77 0.38
N LEU A 413 1.94 -5.24 -0.75
CA LEU A 413 3.03 -6.21 -0.79
C LEU A 413 4.27 -5.56 -1.39
N VAL A 414 5.39 -5.63 -0.67
CA VAL A 414 6.69 -5.22 -1.23
C VAL A 414 7.28 -6.43 -1.94
N MET A 415 7.37 -6.35 -3.27
CA MET A 415 7.99 -7.36 -4.12
C MET A 415 9.49 -7.11 -4.22
N PRO A 416 10.34 -8.14 -4.42
CA PRO A 416 11.76 -7.95 -4.64
C PRO A 416 12.01 -7.15 -5.93
N SER A 417 12.65 -6.00 -5.79
CA SER A 417 13.16 -5.17 -6.88
C SER A 417 14.57 -4.72 -6.53
N PHE A 418 15.42 -4.52 -7.54
CA PHE A 418 16.75 -3.99 -7.31
C PHE A 418 16.68 -2.51 -6.96
N VAL A 419 17.44 -2.10 -5.96
CA VAL A 419 17.56 -0.69 -5.58
C VAL A 419 19.02 -0.35 -5.35
N SER A 420 19.40 0.85 -5.73
CA SER A 420 20.78 1.30 -5.62
C SER A 420 21.16 1.59 -4.17
N THR A 421 20.25 2.20 -3.40
CA THR A 421 20.51 2.57 -1.99
C THR A 421 19.27 2.41 -1.09
N LYS A 422 19.50 2.16 0.20
CA LYS A 422 18.43 2.21 1.23
C LYS A 422 17.77 3.60 1.33
N ALA A 423 18.53 4.65 1.02
CA ALA A 423 18.04 6.02 1.05
C ALA A 423 16.91 6.27 0.05
N GLU A 424 17.02 5.66 -1.14
CA GLU A 424 16.00 5.71 -2.17
C GLU A 424 14.69 5.04 -1.71
N MET A 425 14.78 3.89 -1.03
CA MET A 425 13.61 3.18 -0.49
C MET A 425 12.83 4.01 0.54
N ILE A 426 13.53 4.78 1.38
CA ILE A 426 12.92 5.70 2.35
C ILE A 426 12.24 6.86 1.61
N CYS A 427 12.93 7.46 0.63
CA CYS A 427 12.37 8.55 -0.17
C CYS A 427 11.14 8.12 -0.99
N SER A 428 11.09 6.86 -1.40
CA SER A 428 9.95 6.25 -2.10
C SER A 428 8.80 5.85 -1.17
N GLY A 429 8.99 5.88 0.16
CA GLY A 429 7.96 5.52 1.14
C GLY A 429 7.72 4.01 1.31
N ILE A 430 8.67 3.18 0.86
CA ILE A 430 8.66 1.72 1.05
C ILE A 430 9.04 1.40 2.51
N LEU A 431 10.07 2.06 3.02
CA LEU A 431 10.54 1.91 4.40
C LEU A 431 9.89 2.92 5.34
N PRO A 432 9.57 2.53 6.59
CA PRO A 432 8.99 3.43 7.57
C PRO A 432 9.98 4.52 8.00
N ILE A 433 9.61 5.78 7.74
CA ILE A 433 10.43 6.97 8.10
C ILE A 433 10.68 7.04 9.60
N ASP A 434 9.70 6.66 10.43
CA ASP A 434 9.84 6.79 11.89
C ASP A 434 10.91 5.87 12.49
N GLN A 435 11.21 4.74 11.84
CA GLN A 435 12.18 3.72 12.30
C GLN A 435 13.57 3.88 11.67
N MET A 436 13.79 4.91 10.86
CA MET A 436 15.07 5.14 10.19
C MET A 436 16.19 5.40 11.20
N ARG A 437 17.35 4.75 10.99
CA ARG A 437 18.55 4.93 11.83
C ARG A 437 19.46 6.03 11.31
N ASP A 438 19.66 6.06 10.00
CA ASP A 438 20.48 7.06 9.32
C ASP A 438 19.58 7.96 8.46
N HIS A 439 19.74 9.26 8.66
CA HIS A 439 18.93 10.31 8.07
C HIS A 439 19.70 11.16 7.05
N VAL A 440 21.03 11.06 7.05
CA VAL A 440 21.88 11.88 6.20
C VAL A 440 21.76 11.50 4.72
N PRO A 441 21.82 10.21 4.31
CA PRO A 441 21.71 9.85 2.90
C PRO A 441 20.34 10.16 2.27
N PRO A 442 19.18 9.87 2.90
CA PRO A 442 17.87 10.26 2.35
C PRO A 442 17.73 11.76 2.13
N ILE A 443 18.18 12.57 3.09
CA ILE A 443 18.11 14.03 2.98
C ILE A 443 19.09 14.56 1.92
N SER A 444 20.26 13.95 1.78
CA SER A 444 21.22 14.31 0.74
C SER A 444 20.64 14.02 -0.66
N LEU A 445 19.93 12.89 -0.85
CA LEU A 445 19.20 12.62 -2.09
C LEU A 445 18.14 13.69 -2.39
N ILE A 446 17.38 14.12 -1.38
CA ILE A 446 16.38 15.19 -1.54
C ILE A 446 17.06 16.50 -1.93
N ALA A 447 18.16 16.86 -1.27
CA ALA A 447 18.92 18.07 -1.56
C ALA A 447 19.55 18.08 -2.97
N GLN A 448 19.92 16.91 -3.50
CA GLN A 448 20.39 16.76 -4.88
C GLN A 448 19.26 16.86 -5.92
N ARG A 449 18.06 16.37 -5.59
CA ARG A 449 16.90 16.36 -6.50
C ARG A 449 16.18 17.70 -6.56
N ILE A 450 16.12 18.41 -5.43
CA ILE A 450 15.36 19.66 -5.29
C ILE A 450 16.32 20.86 -5.25
N PRO A 451 16.17 21.83 -6.17
CA PRO A 451 16.98 23.04 -6.16
C PRO A 451 16.87 23.83 -4.84
N ARG A 452 17.98 24.46 -4.43
CA ARG A 452 18.08 25.26 -3.18
C ARG A 452 16.93 26.27 -3.03
N HIS A 453 16.67 27.06 -4.07
CA HIS A 453 15.64 28.11 -4.04
C HIS A 453 14.22 27.56 -3.77
N VAL A 454 13.93 26.32 -4.23
CA VAL A 454 12.65 25.66 -3.97
C VAL A 454 12.54 25.30 -2.49
N LEU A 455 13.60 24.73 -1.91
CA LEU A 455 13.62 24.36 -0.48
C LEU A 455 13.48 25.60 0.41
N GLU A 456 14.18 26.69 0.08
CA GLU A 456 14.09 27.96 0.80
C GLU A 456 12.68 28.55 0.75
N THR A 457 12.06 28.54 -0.44
CA THR A 457 10.69 29.07 -0.63
C THR A 457 9.64 28.22 0.07
N VAL A 458 9.73 26.89 -0.04
CA VAL A 458 8.75 25.94 0.52
C VAL A 458 8.76 25.98 2.03
N TYR A 459 9.95 25.95 2.63
CA TYR A 459 10.09 25.88 4.08
C TYR A 459 10.23 27.26 4.73
N GLY A 460 10.43 28.34 3.96
CA GLY A 460 10.69 29.67 4.51
C GLY A 460 12.02 29.75 5.26
N ILE A 461 13.01 28.94 4.84
CA ILE A 461 14.33 28.85 5.47
C ILE A 461 15.38 29.53 4.60
N ASN A 462 16.46 29.98 5.23
CA ASN A 462 17.66 30.45 4.53
C ASN A 462 18.74 29.39 4.70
N ILE A 463 19.11 28.71 3.60
CA ILE A 463 20.11 27.66 3.65
C ILE A 463 21.48 28.32 3.48
N ILE A 464 22.44 27.96 4.33
CA ILE A 464 23.79 28.53 4.29
C ILE A 464 24.39 28.29 2.90
N ARG A 465 24.86 29.36 2.27
CA ARG A 465 25.53 29.28 0.96
C ARG A 465 26.92 28.67 1.12
N PRO A 466 27.41 27.94 0.09
CA PRO A 466 28.78 27.47 0.05
C PRO A 466 29.75 28.65 0.25
N ARG A 467 30.90 28.36 0.84
CA ARG A 467 31.96 29.36 1.01
C ARG A 467 32.53 29.77 -0.36
N GLU A 468 33.21 30.91 -0.43
CA GLU A 468 33.76 31.43 -1.69
C GLU A 468 34.83 30.52 -2.32
N ASP A 469 35.46 29.64 -1.52
CA ASP A 469 36.42 28.62 -1.94
C ASP A 469 35.78 27.31 -2.43
N GLU A 470 34.46 27.16 -2.29
CA GLU A 470 33.70 26.01 -2.74
C GLU A 470 32.90 26.33 -4.02
N ASP A 471 32.43 25.28 -4.69
CA ASP A 471 31.51 25.42 -5.82
C ASP A 471 30.19 26.07 -5.36
N GLN A 472 29.87 27.24 -5.93
CA GLN A 472 28.67 28.00 -5.56
C GLN A 472 27.37 27.32 -6.01
N ASP A 473 27.45 26.53 -7.08
CA ASP A 473 26.31 25.84 -7.68
C ASP A 473 26.07 24.45 -7.06
N ARG A 474 26.88 24.05 -6.06
CA ARG A 474 26.68 22.77 -5.38
C ARG A 474 25.32 22.73 -4.66
N ALA A 475 24.73 21.53 -4.68
CA ALA A 475 23.56 21.21 -3.87
C ALA A 475 23.83 21.45 -2.37
N PRO A 476 22.82 21.85 -1.58
CA PRO A 476 22.99 22.01 -0.15
C PRO A 476 23.32 20.67 0.50
N THR A 477 24.17 20.68 1.53
CA THR A 477 24.42 19.45 2.31
C THR A 477 23.22 19.14 3.20
N ALA A 478 23.08 17.87 3.59
CA ALA A 478 22.03 17.48 4.53
C ALA A 478 22.14 18.25 5.86
N GLU A 479 23.35 18.48 6.35
CA GLU A 479 23.58 19.24 7.58
C GLU A 479 23.13 20.70 7.46
N GLU A 480 23.43 21.37 6.36
CA GLU A 480 23.01 22.76 6.09
C GLU A 480 21.48 22.88 6.08
N LEU A 481 20.82 21.97 5.36
CA LEU A 481 19.36 21.96 5.23
C LEU A 481 18.68 21.65 6.58
N LEU A 482 19.15 20.62 7.29
CA LEU A 482 18.54 20.18 8.54
C LEU A 482 18.77 21.17 9.67
N SER A 483 19.95 21.80 9.71
CA SER A 483 20.26 22.83 10.70
C SER A 483 19.38 24.06 10.47
N ALA A 484 19.28 24.55 9.22
CA ALA A 484 18.44 25.70 8.89
C ALA A 484 16.97 25.45 9.25
N TYR A 485 16.44 24.27 8.93
CA TYR A 485 15.07 23.89 9.29
C TYR A 485 14.87 23.73 10.80
N GLY A 486 15.83 23.10 11.49
CA GLY A 486 15.81 22.92 12.94
C GLY A 486 15.82 24.25 13.71
N TYR A 487 16.64 25.21 13.27
CA TYR A 487 16.68 26.57 13.85
C TYR A 487 15.35 27.30 13.69
N MET A 488 14.79 27.31 12.48
CA MET A 488 13.51 27.98 12.21
C MET A 488 12.36 27.38 13.04
N ARG A 489 12.33 26.06 13.20
CA ARG A 489 11.27 25.36 13.95
C ARG A 489 11.51 25.31 15.47
N GLY A 490 12.69 25.73 15.95
CA GLY A 490 13.07 25.61 17.35
C GLY A 490 13.30 24.15 17.80
N PHE A 491 13.61 23.24 16.89
CA PHE A 491 13.95 21.86 17.22
C PHE A 491 15.38 21.81 17.74
N MET A 492 15.53 21.84 19.06
CA MET A 492 16.82 21.86 19.74
C MET A 492 17.01 20.61 20.60
N THR A 493 18.24 20.13 20.64
CA THR A 493 18.71 19.16 21.61
C THR A 493 18.93 19.81 22.98
N ALA A 494 19.12 19.00 24.03
CA ALA A 494 19.44 19.50 25.37
C ALA A 494 20.73 20.34 25.41
N HIS A 495 21.63 20.18 24.42
CA HIS A 495 22.88 20.92 24.31
C HIS A 495 22.75 22.21 23.46
N GLY A 496 21.55 22.59 23.04
CA GLY A 496 21.30 23.80 22.25
C GLY A 496 21.68 23.70 20.77
N GLN A 497 22.02 22.50 20.28
CA GLN A 497 22.23 22.23 18.86
C GLN A 497 20.92 21.81 18.18
N PRO A 498 20.72 22.12 16.89
CA PRO A 498 19.51 21.72 16.17
C PRO A 498 19.37 20.20 16.10
N ASP A 499 18.17 19.69 16.37
CA ASP A 499 17.83 18.26 16.30
C ASP A 499 17.63 17.84 14.84
N GLN A 500 18.72 17.38 14.22
CA GLN A 500 18.75 16.94 12.82
C GLN A 500 17.87 15.69 12.57
N PRO A 501 17.91 14.61 13.39
CA PRO A 501 17.04 13.45 13.18
C PRO A 501 15.55 13.79 13.24
N ARG A 502 15.12 14.66 14.15
CA ARG A 502 13.72 15.11 14.22
C ARG A 502 13.36 15.89 12.97
N SER A 503 14.18 16.87 12.59
CA SER A 503 14.00 17.70 11.38
C SER A 503 13.88 16.85 10.11
N ALA A 504 14.73 15.84 9.98
CA ALA A 504 14.76 14.95 8.82
C ALA A 504 13.45 14.16 8.65
N ARG A 505 12.85 13.66 9.74
CA ARG A 505 11.58 12.93 9.66
C ARG A 505 10.43 13.80 9.13
N TYR A 506 10.38 15.08 9.51
CA TYR A 506 9.36 16.00 8.98
C TYR A 506 9.55 16.25 7.49
N ILE A 507 10.78 16.58 7.06
CA ILE A 507 11.10 16.83 5.65
C ILE A 507 10.83 15.58 4.80
N LEU A 508 11.19 14.38 5.27
CA LEU A 508 10.93 13.13 4.56
C LEU A 508 9.43 12.81 4.47
N LYS A 509 8.66 13.05 5.54
CA LYS A 509 7.20 12.88 5.51
C LYS A 509 6.55 13.83 4.51
N ASP A 510 6.98 15.09 4.49
CA ASP A 510 6.51 16.09 3.52
C ASP A 510 6.89 15.69 2.07
N TYR A 511 8.08 15.14 1.86
CA TYR A 511 8.53 14.62 0.57
C TYR A 511 7.71 13.42 0.10
N VAL A 512 7.38 12.46 0.98
CA VAL A 512 6.63 11.25 0.60
C VAL A 512 5.15 11.53 0.36
N ILE A 513 4.50 12.32 1.23
CA ILE A 513 3.07 12.67 1.15
C ILE A 513 2.81 13.66 0.00
N VAL A 514 3.86 14.35 -0.46
CA VAL A 514 3.80 15.41 -1.47
C VAL A 514 2.74 16.43 -1.10
N ARG A 515 3.03 17.19 -0.03
CA ARG A 515 2.24 18.36 0.31
C ARG A 515 2.21 19.29 -0.92
N ASN A 516 1.05 19.89 -1.23
CA ASN A 516 0.75 20.71 -2.43
C ASN A 516 1.81 21.72 -2.87
N VAL A 517 2.79 22.04 -2.02
CA VAL A 517 3.87 22.99 -2.25
C VAL A 517 4.98 22.44 -3.18
N LEU A 518 5.31 21.14 -3.11
CA LEU A 518 6.31 20.52 -4.01
C LEU A 518 5.76 20.23 -5.42
N LYS A 519 4.43 20.24 -5.59
CA LYS A 519 3.77 20.11 -6.89
C LYS A 519 4.07 21.30 -7.82
N ARG A 520 4.21 22.51 -7.27
CA ARG A 520 4.38 23.73 -8.07
C ARG A 520 5.77 23.90 -8.69
N SER A 521 6.76 23.14 -8.21
CA SER A 521 8.15 23.28 -8.65
C SER A 521 8.67 22.15 -9.54
N ASN A 522 7.81 21.19 -9.94
CA ASN A 522 8.19 20.00 -10.73
C ASN A 522 9.39 19.19 -10.16
N ALA A 523 9.77 19.43 -8.90
CA ALA A 523 11.08 19.05 -8.38
C ALA A 523 11.24 17.56 -8.05
N GLN A 524 10.15 16.78 -8.04
CA GLN A 524 10.20 15.34 -7.80
C GLN A 524 10.24 14.49 -9.08
N CYS A 525 9.88 15.04 -10.23
CA CYS A 525 9.71 14.29 -11.48
C CYS A 525 10.98 14.23 -12.34
N CYS A 526 12.13 14.57 -11.76
CA CYS A 526 13.42 14.67 -12.44
C CYS A 526 14.00 13.32 -12.94
N HIS A 527 13.33 12.18 -12.73
CA HIS A 527 13.83 10.91 -13.29
C HIS A 527 13.69 10.81 -14.81
N LEU A 528 12.85 11.62 -15.46
CA LEU A 528 12.72 11.62 -16.92
C LEU A 528 13.96 12.16 -17.64
N SER A 529 14.77 13.03 -17.02
CA SER A 529 15.95 13.61 -17.68
C SER A 529 17.14 12.65 -17.84
N HIS A 530 17.09 11.47 -17.22
CA HIS A 530 18.14 10.44 -17.38
C HIS A 530 17.80 9.36 -18.43
N TRP A 531 16.56 9.34 -18.94
CA TRP A 531 16.10 8.32 -19.89
C TRP A 531 15.80 8.88 -21.29
N SER A 532 15.88 10.20 -21.46
CA SER A 532 16.00 10.84 -22.77
C SER A 532 17.45 10.77 -23.26
N GLY A 533 17.85 9.60 -23.76
CA GLY A 533 19.15 9.34 -24.38
C GLY A 533 18.99 8.44 -25.59
#